data_AF-A0A7Y1TP74-F1
#
_entry.id   AF-A0A7Y1TP74-F1
#
_cell.length_a   1.000
_cell.length_b   1.000
_cell.length_c   1.000
_cell.angle_alpha   90.00
_cell.angle_beta   90.00
_cell.angle_gamma   90.00
#
_symmetry.space_group_name_H-M   'P 1'
#
loop_
_entity.id
_entity.type
_entity.pdbx_description
1 polymer ?
#
loop_
_entity_poly.entity_id
_entity_poly.type
_entity_poly.pdbx_seq_one_letter_code
_entity_poly.pdbx_strand_id
1 'polypeptide(L)'
;FLWSEDMADACVYIMSKVDFSDLTQNKREIRNTHINIGSGEEISVKELAIKVKEISGFKGDLYFNSDKPDGTMRKLTDSSKLNKLGWNYAIGIDEGIKQLLTWYLN
;
A
#
# COMPACT_ATOMS: atom_id res chain seq x y z
N PHE A 1 -1.73 -2.75 0.94
CA PHE A 1 -2.65 -1.61 0.76
C PHE A 1 -1.88 -0.33 0.99
N LEU A 2 -2.33 0.82 0.47
CA LEU A 2 -1.66 2.12 0.70
C LEU A 2 -2.72 3.21 0.82
N TRP A 3 -2.57 4.11 1.79
CA TRP A 3 -3.44 5.27 1.93
C TRP A 3 -3.25 6.25 0.76
N SER A 4 -4.33 6.85 0.26
CA SER A 4 -4.26 7.69 -0.94
C SER A 4 -3.42 8.96 -0.74
N GLU A 5 -3.41 9.53 0.46
CA GLU A 5 -2.59 10.70 0.75
C GLU A 5 -1.11 10.34 0.86
N ASP A 6 -0.76 9.15 1.37
CA ASP A 6 0.62 8.63 1.30
C ASP A 6 1.05 8.44 -0.16
N MET A 7 0.16 7.95 -1.03
CA MET A 7 0.44 7.85 -2.46
C MET A 7 0.70 9.23 -3.09
N ALA A 8 -0.10 10.24 -2.73
CA ALA A 8 0.08 11.60 -3.22
C ALA A 8 1.40 12.21 -2.71
N ASP A 9 1.71 12.05 -1.43
CA ASP A 9 2.95 12.50 -0.80
C ASP A 9 4.17 11.85 -1.46
N ALA A 10 4.14 10.52 -1.68
CA ALA A 10 5.19 9.80 -2.41
C ALA A 10 5.42 10.38 -3.81
N CYS A 11 4.34 10.68 -4.56
CA CYS A 11 4.45 11.28 -5.89
C CYS A 11 5.16 12.64 -5.83
N VAL A 12 4.76 13.49 -4.88
CA VAL A 12 5.36 14.82 -4.69
C VAL A 12 6.82 14.70 -4.25
N TYR A 13 7.12 13.79 -3.33
CA TYR A 13 8.47 13.50 -2.87
C TYR A 13 9.38 13.10 -4.03
N ILE A 14 8.97 12.10 -4.83
CA ILE A 14 9.74 11.62 -5.98
C ILE A 14 9.98 12.76 -6.96
N MET A 15 8.95 13.53 -7.30
CA MET A 15 9.06 14.65 -8.24
C MET A 15 9.99 15.77 -7.74
N SER A 16 10.09 15.96 -6.42
CA SER A 16 10.82 17.09 -5.82
C SER A 16 12.22 16.74 -5.32
N LYS A 17 12.52 15.45 -5.13
CA LYS A 17 13.73 14.98 -4.42
C LYS A 17 14.53 13.93 -5.15
N VAL A 18 14.00 13.33 -6.22
CA VAL A 18 14.65 12.23 -6.91
C VAL A 18 14.94 12.64 -8.35
N ASP A 19 16.22 12.71 -8.69
CA ASP A 19 16.68 12.94 -10.04
C ASP A 19 16.94 11.63 -10.78
N PHE A 20 16.95 11.70 -12.11
CA PHE A 20 17.25 10.52 -12.93
C PHE A 20 18.64 9.94 -12.61
N SER A 21 19.61 10.78 -12.26
CA SER A 21 20.97 10.34 -11.86
C SER A 21 20.93 9.38 -10.67
N ASP A 22 20.02 9.57 -9.72
CA ASP A 22 19.88 8.74 -8.52
C ASP A 22 19.46 7.30 -8.86
N LEU A 23 18.87 7.10 -10.05
CA LEU A 23 18.32 5.83 -10.50
C LEU A 23 19.26 5.05 -11.44
N THR A 24 20.34 5.68 -11.91
CA THR A 24 21.15 5.16 -13.02
C THR A 24 22.44 4.48 -12.58
N GLN A 25 22.96 4.81 -11.39
CA GLN A 25 24.17 4.23 -10.80
C GLN A 25 25.37 4.14 -11.77
N ASN A 26 25.53 5.12 -12.67
CA ASN A 26 26.61 5.16 -13.68
C ASN A 26 26.70 3.93 -14.60
N LYS A 27 25.58 3.26 -14.85
CA LYS A 27 25.53 2.11 -15.78
C LYS A 27 25.58 2.58 -17.23
N ARG A 28 26.29 1.83 -18.08
CA ARG A 28 26.39 2.07 -19.53
C ARG A 28 25.02 1.95 -20.23
N GLU A 29 24.16 1.08 -19.73
CA GLU A 29 22.78 0.92 -20.18
C GLU A 29 21.82 1.12 -19.01
N ILE A 30 20.82 1.99 -19.19
CA ILE A 30 19.87 2.36 -18.15
C ILE A 30 18.52 1.70 -18.45
N ARG A 31 18.03 0.89 -17.51
CA ARG A 31 16.72 0.21 -17.56
C ARG A 31 16.10 0.17 -16.17
N ASN A 32 14.79 -0.12 -16.08
CA ASN A 32 14.05 -0.33 -14.83
C ASN A 32 14.13 0.85 -13.85
N THR A 33 13.99 2.07 -14.37
CA THR A 33 14.01 3.29 -13.57
C THR A 33 12.69 3.57 -12.85
N HIS A 34 11.60 2.87 -13.18
CA HIS A 34 10.33 2.96 -12.46
C HIS A 34 10.52 2.77 -10.95
N ILE A 35 9.68 3.43 -10.17
CA ILE A 35 9.70 3.39 -8.71
C ILE A 35 8.35 2.86 -8.25
N ASN A 36 8.40 1.74 -7.54
CA ASN A 36 7.23 1.17 -6.90
C ASN A 36 6.88 1.99 -5.65
N ILE A 37 5.61 2.36 -5.52
CA ILE A 37 5.06 3.00 -4.32
C ILE A 37 4.14 1.99 -3.64
N GLY A 38 4.34 1.76 -2.34
CA GLY A 38 3.58 0.79 -1.57
C GLY A 38 4.08 0.72 -0.13
N SER A 39 3.25 0.14 0.75
CA SER A 39 3.60 -0.04 2.16
C SER A 39 4.65 -1.14 2.40
N GLY A 40 4.82 -2.07 1.47
CA GLY A 40 5.65 -3.26 1.70
C GLY A 40 5.04 -4.27 2.70
N GLU A 41 3.89 -3.93 3.30
CA GLU A 41 3.12 -4.80 4.19
C GLU A 41 2.06 -5.60 3.43
N GLU A 42 1.85 -6.83 3.86
CA GLU A 42 0.80 -7.71 3.36
C GLU A 42 -0.23 -8.04 4.44
N ILE A 43 -1.45 -8.31 4.00
CA ILE A 43 -2.57 -8.73 4.85
C ILE A 43 -3.45 -9.68 4.02
N SER A 44 -3.93 -10.75 4.64
CA SER A 44 -4.88 -11.64 3.97
C SER A 44 -6.25 -10.97 3.80
N VAL A 45 -7.04 -11.45 2.83
CA VAL A 45 -8.43 -10.99 2.64
C VAL A 45 -9.26 -11.20 3.91
N LYS A 46 -9.04 -12.32 4.60
CA LYS A 46 -9.74 -12.66 5.85
C LYS A 46 -9.44 -11.66 6.97
N GLU A 47 -8.16 -11.37 7.21
CA GLU A 47 -7.75 -10.42 8.25
C GLU A 47 -8.25 -9.00 7.95
N LEU A 48 -8.18 -8.56 6.69
CA LEU A 48 -8.72 -7.27 6.28
C LEU A 48 -10.23 -7.18 6.56
N ALA A 49 -10.99 -8.21 6.16
CA ALA A 49 -12.44 -8.24 6.39
C ALA A 49 -12.79 -8.24 7.89
N ILE A 50 -12.03 -8.95 8.72
CA ILE A 50 -12.19 -8.93 10.18
C ILE A 50 -11.93 -7.53 10.73
N LYS A 51 -10.83 -6.87 10.34
CA LYS A 51 -10.51 -5.49 10.77
C LYS A 51 -11.61 -4.51 10.39
N VAL A 52 -12.13 -4.59 9.16
CA VAL A 52 -13.25 -3.74 8.72
C VAL A 52 -14.51 -4.01 9.54
N LYS A 53 -14.86 -5.28 9.81
CA LYS A 53 -15.98 -5.65 10.69
C LYS A 53 -15.83 -5.03 12.09
N GLU A 54 -14.65 -5.16 12.69
CA GLU A 54 -14.36 -4.65 14.04
C GLU A 54 -14.49 -3.13 14.11
N ILE A 55 -13.84 -2.41 13.19
CA ILE A 55 -13.80 -0.94 13.18
C ILE A 55 -15.17 -0.34 12.82
N SER A 56 -15.91 -0.95 11.90
CA SER A 56 -17.27 -0.50 11.53
C SER A 56 -18.33 -0.82 12.60
N GLY A 57 -18.01 -1.69 13.57
CA GLY A 57 -18.95 -2.12 14.61
C GLY A 57 -19.99 -3.14 14.14
N PHE A 58 -19.80 -3.76 12.96
CA PHE A 58 -20.72 -4.77 12.43
C PHE A 58 -20.83 -5.98 13.38
N LYS A 59 -22.07 -6.34 13.74
CA LYS A 59 -22.36 -7.38 14.75
C LYS A 59 -22.67 -8.76 14.16
N GLY A 60 -22.87 -8.87 12.84
CA GLY A 60 -23.11 -10.15 12.20
C GLY A 60 -21.84 -10.96 11.99
N ASP A 61 -21.97 -12.18 11.46
CA ASP A 61 -20.85 -13.08 11.19
C ASP A 61 -20.30 -12.94 9.77
N LEU A 62 -19.00 -13.17 9.63
CA LEU A 62 -18.35 -13.24 8.32
C LEU A 62 -18.28 -14.70 7.88
N TYR A 63 -18.80 -14.98 6.68
CA TYR A 63 -18.71 -16.29 6.06
C TYR A 63 -17.81 -16.22 4.81
N PHE A 64 -16.79 -17.08 4.77
CA PHE A 64 -15.88 -17.22 3.64
C PHE A 64 -16.16 -18.54 2.93
N ASN A 65 -16.62 -18.47 1.68
CA ASN A 65 -16.97 -19.65 0.90
C ASN A 65 -15.73 -20.21 0.17
N SER A 66 -15.19 -21.33 0.66
CA SER A 66 -14.03 -22.03 0.08
C SER A 66 -14.32 -22.80 -1.21
N ASP A 67 -15.59 -22.96 -1.60
CA ASP A 67 -15.94 -23.58 -2.89
C ASP A 67 -15.70 -22.62 -4.07
N LYS A 68 -15.43 -21.34 -3.78
CA LYS A 68 -15.07 -20.34 -4.78
C LYS A 68 -13.56 -20.27 -4.95
N PRO A 69 -13.05 -20.13 -6.19
CA PRO A 69 -11.62 -20.07 -6.43
C PRO A 69 -11.02 -18.80 -5.85
N ASP A 70 -9.86 -18.94 -5.24
CA ASP A 70 -9.01 -17.81 -4.87
C ASP A 70 -8.31 -17.20 -6.09
N GLY A 71 -7.90 -15.94 -5.93
CA GLY A 71 -7.03 -15.27 -6.89
C GLY A 71 -5.56 -15.70 -6.76
N THR A 72 -4.65 -14.84 -7.20
CA THR A 72 -3.21 -15.07 -7.01
C THR A 72 -2.85 -15.17 -5.53
N MET A 73 -2.08 -16.20 -5.14
CA MET A 73 -1.76 -16.46 -3.72
C MET A 73 -1.08 -15.29 -3.00
N ARG A 74 -0.25 -14.52 -3.71
CA ARG A 74 0.45 -13.36 -3.14
C ARG A 74 0.59 -12.26 -4.17
N LYS A 75 0.22 -11.04 -3.80
CA LYS A 75 0.39 -9.84 -4.61
C LYS A 75 0.90 -8.71 -3.72
N LEU A 76 2.22 -8.56 -3.65
CA LEU A 76 2.90 -7.55 -2.86
C LEU A 76 3.87 -6.76 -3.74
N THR A 77 3.79 -5.44 -3.63
CA THR A 77 4.70 -4.53 -4.31
C THR A 77 5.95 -4.32 -3.45
N ASP A 78 7.14 -4.59 -4.00
CA ASP A 78 8.41 -4.26 -3.35
C ASP A 78 8.71 -2.76 -3.51
N SER A 79 8.63 -2.01 -2.40
CA SER A 79 8.90 -0.57 -2.31
C SER A 79 10.30 -0.25 -1.76
N SER A 80 11.19 -1.24 -1.62
CA SER A 80 12.54 -1.07 -1.04
C SER A 80 13.38 -0.02 -1.77
N LYS A 81 13.17 0.16 -3.08
CA LYS A 81 13.82 1.21 -3.88
C LYS A 81 13.44 2.60 -3.39
N LEU A 82 12.15 2.86 -3.14
CA LEU A 82 11.67 4.14 -2.65
C LEU A 82 12.10 4.37 -1.18
N ASN A 83 12.10 3.33 -0.36
CA ASN A 83 12.57 3.45 1.03
C ASN A 83 14.05 3.84 1.11
N LYS A 84 14.89 3.28 0.22
CA LYS A 84 16.31 3.67 0.10
C LYS A 84 16.50 5.10 -0.40
N LEU A 85 15.55 5.63 -1.17
CA LEU A 85 15.54 7.03 -1.61
C LEU A 85 15.09 7.99 -0.49
N GLY A 86 14.62 7.46 0.66
CA GLY A 86 14.32 8.25 1.85
C GLY A 86 12.83 8.44 2.15
N TRP A 87 11.94 7.80 1.40
CA TRP A 87 10.49 7.89 1.62
C TRP A 87 9.89 6.58 2.16
N ASN A 88 9.05 6.69 3.18
CA ASN A 88 8.28 5.58 3.75
C ASN A 88 6.83 6.03 3.94
N TYR A 89 5.87 5.09 3.82
CA TYR A 89 4.46 5.34 4.11
C TYR A 89 4.28 5.68 5.60
N ALA A 90 3.27 6.48 5.92
CA ALA A 90 2.98 6.89 7.29
C ALA A 90 1.73 6.19 7.85
N ILE A 91 0.73 5.93 7.01
CA ILE A 91 -0.58 5.45 7.44
C ILE A 91 -0.67 3.93 7.28
N GLY A 92 -0.66 3.22 8.41
CA GLY A 92 -0.93 1.79 8.48
C GLY A 92 -2.40 1.44 8.22
N ILE A 93 -2.68 0.15 8.03
CA ILE A 93 -4.00 -0.33 7.59
C ILE A 93 -5.14 0.02 8.58
N ASP A 94 -4.90 -0.09 9.89
CA ASP A 94 -5.93 0.14 10.90
C ASP A 94 -6.31 1.63 11.00
N GLU A 95 -5.31 2.49 10.93
CA GLU A 95 -5.46 3.95 10.87
C GLU A 95 -6.23 4.34 9.60
N GLY A 96 -5.82 3.82 8.44
CA GLY A 96 -6.46 4.09 7.15
C GLY A 96 -7.93 3.65 7.10
N ILE A 97 -8.28 2.48 7.67
CA ILE A 97 -9.69 2.03 7.74
C ILE A 97 -10.52 2.98 8.61
N LYS A 98 -10.00 3.40 9.77
CA LYS A 98 -10.71 4.34 10.67
C LYS A 98 -10.95 5.68 9.99
N GLN A 99 -9.92 6.24 9.35
CA GLN A 99 -10.03 7.51 8.63
C GLN A 99 -11.03 7.41 7.47
N LEU A 100 -10.96 6.32 6.68
CA LEU A 100 -11.90 6.07 5.60
C LEU A 100 -13.35 5.99 6.07
N LEU A 101 -13.61 5.23 7.13
CA LEU A 101 -14.97 5.10 7.69
C LEU A 101 -15.46 6.42 8.27
N THR A 102 -14.58 7.20 8.91
CA THR A 102 -14.93 8.53 9.43
C THR A 102 -15.30 9.47 8.29
N TRP A 103 -14.53 9.49 7.21
CA TRP A 103 -14.85 10.28 6.01
C TRP A 103 -16.16 9.83 5.36
N TYR A 104 -16.41 8.53 5.26
CA TYR A 104 -17.61 7.99 4.61
C TYR A 104 -18.92 8.32 5.37
N LEU A 105 -18.86 8.49 6.69
CA LEU A 105 -20.03 8.74 7.54
C LEU A 105 -20.34 10.23 7.74
N ASN A 106 -19.46 11.15 7.34
CA ASN A 106 -19.64 12.61 7.46
C ASN A 106 -19.93 13.24 6.10
#